data_AF-A0A9P5TWI5-F1
#
_entry.id   AF-A0A9P5TWI5-F1
#
_cell.length_a   1.000
_cell.length_b   1.000
_cell.length_c   1.000
_cell.angle_alpha   90.00
_cell.angle_beta   90.00
_cell.angle_gamma   90.00
#
_symmetry.space_group_name_H-M   'P 1'
#
loop_
_entity.id
_entity.type
_entity.pdbx_description
1 polymer ?
#
loop_
_entity_poly.entity_id
_entity_poly.type
_entity_poly.pdbx_seq_one_letter_code
_entity_poly.pdbx_strand_id
1 'polypeptide(L)'
;MNARALKTRLRQKLQSRKFERDRLEQMFCRQINTSECKLHNHTEPSVKRRDQGIQGLAQDFNKLQARMATAIKRRKAPSYAVVPHPIPLDKLFDVDVDDAIWDDVGLSDTNSPVEVPPWLSDDQVRTGIRGILLRDRCDEELARLKWKLSVLGEWFGEEWDTVVLAMSTTQEPAEWAAIKQEEMDEDGYQEFEDDDLDVGLVEHMDTLALTEGQNHDSF
;
A
#
# COMPACT_ATOMS: atom_id res chain seq x y z
N MET A 1 -14.33 33.68 -25.86
CA MET A 1 -13.39 32.88 -25.03
C MET A 1 -12.42 32.17 -25.96
N ASN A 2 -11.13 32.26 -25.67
CA ASN A 2 -10.09 31.55 -26.42
C ASN A 2 -9.91 30.14 -25.81
N ALA A 3 -10.03 29.09 -26.63
CA ALA A 3 -9.90 27.69 -26.20
C ALA A 3 -8.50 27.40 -25.62
N ARG A 4 -7.46 27.99 -26.21
CA ARG A 4 -6.07 27.88 -25.70
C ARG A 4 -5.94 28.46 -24.31
N ALA A 5 -6.48 29.67 -24.10
CA ALA A 5 -6.43 30.33 -22.80
C ALA A 5 -7.16 29.53 -21.70
N LEU A 6 -8.30 28.91 -22.03
CA LEU A 6 -9.00 28.00 -21.11
C LEU A 6 -8.16 26.77 -20.78
N LYS A 7 -7.52 26.16 -21.79
CA LYS A 7 -6.65 25.00 -21.61
C LYS A 7 -5.43 25.33 -20.75
N THR A 8 -4.76 26.46 -20.99
CA THR A 8 -3.64 26.94 -20.16
C THR A 8 -4.06 27.17 -18.71
N ARG A 9 -5.21 27.82 -18.49
CA ARG A 9 -5.74 28.05 -17.15
C ARG A 9 -6.08 26.73 -16.44
N LEU A 10 -6.62 25.77 -17.17
CA LEU A 10 -6.94 24.45 -16.64
C LEU A 10 -5.67 23.70 -16.22
N ARG A 11 -4.60 23.70 -17.05
CA ARG A 11 -3.29 23.14 -16.69
C ARG A 11 -2.73 23.74 -15.40
N GLN A 12 -2.72 25.08 -15.30
CA GLN A 12 -2.24 25.78 -14.11
C GLN A 12 -3.02 25.39 -12.85
N LYS A 13 -4.35 25.26 -12.98
CA LYS A 13 -5.22 24.87 -11.87
C LYS A 13 -4.99 23.42 -11.43
N LEU A 14 -4.81 22.50 -12.37
CA LEU A 14 -4.51 21.10 -12.08
C LEU A 14 -3.15 20.95 -11.42
N GLN A 15 -2.13 21.63 -11.94
CA GLN A 15 -0.80 21.65 -11.34
C GLN A 15 -0.84 22.21 -9.91
N SER A 16 -1.54 23.33 -9.70
CA SER A 16 -1.70 23.93 -8.37
C SER A 16 -2.40 22.98 -7.39
N ARG A 17 -3.47 22.29 -7.84
CA ARG A 17 -4.20 21.30 -7.04
C ARG A 17 -3.35 20.07 -6.72
N LYS A 18 -2.52 19.62 -7.65
CA LYS A 18 -1.56 18.52 -7.42
C LYS A 18 -0.57 18.88 -6.32
N PHE A 19 0.13 20.01 -6.45
CA PHE A 19 1.08 20.47 -5.44
C PHE A 19 0.44 20.71 -4.07
N GLU A 20 -0.79 21.23 -4.05
CA GLU A 20 -1.52 21.39 -2.81
C GLU A 20 -1.82 20.03 -2.15
N ARG A 21 -2.28 19.04 -2.92
CA ARG A 21 -2.56 17.70 -2.38
C ARG A 21 -1.29 17.04 -1.86
N ASP A 22 -0.20 17.10 -2.62
CA ASP A 22 1.10 16.54 -2.23
C ASP A 22 1.61 17.20 -0.94
N ARG A 23 1.44 18.53 -0.81
CA ARG A 23 1.77 19.25 0.41
C ARG A 23 0.93 18.78 1.60
N LEU A 24 -0.38 18.59 1.42
CA LEU A 24 -1.27 18.10 2.49
C LEU A 24 -0.93 16.67 2.91
N GLU A 25 -0.63 15.80 1.95
CA GLU A 25 -0.21 14.43 2.21
C GLU A 25 1.12 14.40 2.98
N GLN A 26 2.10 15.19 2.56
CA GLN A 26 3.39 15.26 3.25
C GLN A 26 3.26 15.85 4.66
N MET A 27 2.42 16.87 4.85
CA MET A 27 2.11 17.40 6.19
C MET A 27 1.43 16.33 7.05
N PHE A 28 0.44 15.62 6.50
CA PHE A 28 -0.23 14.52 7.19
C PHE A 28 0.76 13.45 7.62
N CYS A 29 1.58 12.91 6.71
CA CYS A 29 2.57 11.87 7.02
C CYS A 29 3.60 12.30 8.07
N ARG A 30 3.99 13.58 8.10
CA ARG A 30 4.90 14.13 9.13
C ARG A 30 4.20 14.32 10.48
N GLN A 31 2.88 14.52 10.47
CA GLN A 31 2.06 14.88 11.63
C GLN A 31 1.25 13.71 12.21
N ILE A 32 1.34 12.49 11.65
CA ILE A 32 0.72 11.25 12.20
C ILE A 32 1.13 10.98 13.67
N ASN A 33 2.14 11.67 14.20
CA ASN A 33 2.53 11.64 15.62
C ASN A 33 1.73 12.59 16.54
N THR A 34 0.78 13.39 16.05
CA THR A 34 -0.08 14.25 16.89
C THR A 34 -1.55 14.32 16.42
N SER A 35 -2.43 14.68 17.36
CA SER A 35 -3.90 14.60 17.30
C SER A 35 -4.59 15.61 16.35
N GLU A 36 -4.47 15.43 15.03
CA GLU A 36 -4.88 16.44 14.03
C GLU A 36 -6.05 16.08 13.08
N CYS A 37 -7.02 15.26 13.51
CA CYS A 37 -8.25 15.05 12.73
C CYS A 37 -9.02 16.37 12.42
N LYS A 38 -8.82 17.43 13.21
CA LYS A 38 -9.54 18.71 13.06
C LYS A 38 -9.07 19.55 11.87
N LEU A 39 -7.77 19.57 11.54
CA LEU A 39 -7.26 20.34 10.39
C LEU A 39 -7.65 19.69 9.05
N HIS A 40 -7.73 18.37 9.01
CA HIS A 40 -8.25 17.63 7.86
C HIS A 40 -9.71 18.02 7.55
N ASN A 41 -10.57 18.07 8.57
CA ASN A 41 -11.99 18.43 8.44
C ASN A 41 -12.23 19.84 7.89
N HIS A 42 -11.33 20.80 8.17
CA HIS A 42 -11.44 22.16 7.62
C HIS A 42 -10.85 22.29 6.22
N THR A 43 -9.88 21.45 5.87
CA THR A 43 -9.17 21.51 4.58
C THR A 43 -9.93 20.78 3.48
N GLU A 44 -10.54 19.64 3.78
CA GLU A 44 -11.26 18.80 2.81
C GLU A 44 -12.39 19.57 2.08
N PRO A 45 -13.27 20.35 2.73
CA PRO A 45 -14.31 21.12 2.05
C PRO A 45 -13.74 22.22 1.16
N SER A 46 -12.62 22.83 1.56
CA SER A 46 -11.94 23.88 0.77
C SER A 46 -11.33 23.32 -0.50
N VAL A 47 -10.77 22.10 -0.44
CA VAL A 47 -10.29 21.37 -1.63
C VAL A 47 -11.47 21.00 -2.54
N LYS A 48 -12.55 20.42 -2.00
CA LYS A 48 -13.76 20.05 -2.79
C LYS A 48 -14.37 21.23 -3.55
N ARG A 49 -14.43 22.42 -2.96
CA ARG A 49 -14.94 23.63 -3.64
C ARG A 49 -14.07 24.03 -4.83
N ARG A 50 -12.75 23.90 -4.70
CA ARG A 50 -11.82 24.20 -5.80
C ARG A 50 -11.92 23.15 -6.91
N ASP A 51 -12.11 21.89 -6.55
CA ASP A 51 -12.31 20.79 -7.50
C ASP A 51 -13.52 21.04 -8.40
N GLN A 52 -14.64 21.50 -7.83
CA GLN A 52 -15.83 21.89 -8.60
C GLN A 52 -15.52 23.03 -9.59
N GLY A 53 -14.72 24.02 -9.19
CA GLY A 53 -14.29 25.10 -10.07
C GLY A 53 -13.40 24.62 -11.23
N ILE A 54 -12.54 23.63 -10.99
CA ILE A 54 -11.69 23.01 -12.02
C ILE A 54 -12.54 22.18 -12.99
N GLN A 55 -13.50 21.41 -12.48
CA GLN A 55 -14.48 20.68 -13.30
C GLN A 55 -15.31 21.63 -14.17
N GLY A 56 -15.75 22.78 -13.62
CA GLY A 56 -16.44 23.81 -14.40
C GLY A 56 -15.61 24.33 -15.57
N LEU A 57 -14.32 24.61 -15.34
CA LEU A 57 -13.40 25.03 -16.41
C LEU A 57 -13.22 23.95 -17.49
N ALA A 58 -13.11 22.68 -17.09
CA ALA A 58 -13.02 21.56 -18.03
C ALA A 58 -14.31 21.39 -18.85
N GLN A 59 -15.48 21.53 -18.21
CA GLN A 59 -16.77 21.51 -18.90
C GLN A 59 -16.91 22.66 -19.90
N ASP A 60 -16.48 23.87 -19.54
CA ASP A 60 -16.52 25.02 -20.44
C ASP A 60 -15.58 24.86 -21.64
N PHE A 61 -14.40 24.26 -21.42
CA PHE A 61 -13.52 23.85 -22.51
C PHE A 61 -14.19 22.82 -23.43
N ASN A 62 -14.77 21.76 -22.88
CA ASN A 62 -15.45 20.71 -23.65
C ASN A 62 -16.66 21.26 -24.43
N LYS A 63 -17.43 22.20 -23.85
CA LYS A 63 -18.51 22.91 -24.57
C LYS A 63 -17.96 23.71 -25.76
N LEU A 64 -16.82 24.39 -25.58
CA LEU A 64 -16.20 25.15 -26.65
C LEU A 64 -15.65 24.23 -27.75
N GLN A 65 -15.03 23.11 -27.38
CA GLN A 65 -14.60 22.06 -28.29
C GLN A 65 -15.76 21.51 -29.13
N ALA A 66 -16.92 21.24 -28.50
CA ALA A 66 -18.12 20.80 -29.22
C ALA A 66 -18.65 21.87 -30.20
N ARG A 67 -18.57 23.15 -29.83
CA ARG A 67 -18.88 24.27 -30.74
C ARG A 67 -17.91 24.34 -31.93
N MET A 68 -16.63 24.07 -31.73
CA MET A 68 -15.65 23.99 -32.82
C MET A 68 -15.94 22.81 -33.74
N ALA A 69 -16.23 21.63 -33.18
CA ALA A 69 -16.60 20.44 -33.95
C ALA A 69 -17.85 20.67 -34.81
N THR A 70 -18.88 21.32 -34.25
CA THR A 70 -20.10 21.66 -35.02
C THR A 70 -19.85 22.71 -36.10
N ALA A 71 -18.96 23.69 -35.86
CA ALA A 71 -18.58 24.68 -36.88
C ALA A 71 -17.85 24.06 -38.07
N ILE A 72 -16.96 23.09 -37.82
CA ILE A 72 -16.25 22.32 -38.85
C ILE A 72 -17.23 21.45 -39.65
N LYS A 73 -18.13 20.71 -38.98
CA LYS A 73 -19.19 19.92 -39.65
C LYS A 73 -20.07 20.78 -40.56
N ARG A 74 -20.35 22.03 -40.16
CA ARG A 74 -21.13 23.01 -40.94
C ARG A 74 -20.33 23.72 -42.04
N ARG A 75 -19.05 23.37 -42.24
CA ARG A 75 -18.10 24.03 -43.18
C ARG A 75 -17.99 25.55 -42.98
N LYS A 76 -18.20 26.02 -41.75
CA LYS A 76 -18.06 27.44 -41.36
C LYS A 76 -16.68 27.76 -40.78
N ALA A 77 -15.80 26.77 -40.68
CA ALA A 77 -14.45 26.91 -40.17
C ALA A 77 -13.44 27.05 -41.33
N PRO A 78 -12.25 27.65 -41.09
CA PRO A 78 -11.17 27.68 -42.06
C PRO A 78 -10.79 26.30 -42.59
N SER A 79 -10.28 26.24 -43.83
CA SER A 79 -9.73 25.01 -44.40
C SER A 79 -8.61 24.49 -43.49
N TYR A 80 -8.61 23.17 -43.21
CA TYR A 80 -7.66 22.50 -42.31
C TYR A 80 -7.81 22.80 -40.81
N ALA A 81 -8.93 23.35 -40.35
CA ALA A 81 -9.19 23.49 -38.92
C ALA A 81 -9.29 22.12 -38.23
N VAL A 82 -8.41 21.86 -37.26
CA VAL A 82 -8.39 20.63 -36.45
C VAL A 82 -9.11 20.88 -35.12
N VAL A 83 -9.97 19.95 -34.72
CA VAL A 83 -10.66 20.02 -33.41
C VAL A 83 -9.73 19.49 -32.32
N PRO A 84 -9.55 20.20 -31.20
CA PRO A 84 -8.82 19.67 -30.05
C PRO A 84 -9.53 18.44 -29.43
N HIS A 85 -8.75 17.56 -28.80
CA HIS A 85 -9.28 16.43 -28.06
C HIS A 85 -10.10 16.89 -26.82
N PRO A 86 -11.26 16.26 -26.54
CA PRO A 86 -12.04 16.54 -25.34
C PRO A 86 -11.31 16.03 -24.09
N ILE A 87 -11.53 16.70 -22.96
CA ILE A 87 -10.90 16.34 -21.69
C ILE A 87 -11.86 15.44 -20.91
N PRO A 88 -11.48 14.20 -20.56
CA PRO A 88 -12.32 13.32 -19.77
C PRO A 88 -12.49 13.88 -18.36
N LEU A 89 -13.74 14.06 -17.92
CA LEU A 89 -14.04 14.63 -16.60
C LEU A 89 -13.79 13.61 -15.47
N ASP A 90 -13.99 12.32 -15.75
CA ASP A 90 -13.86 11.24 -14.76
C ASP A 90 -12.41 11.06 -14.30
N LYS A 91 -11.46 11.25 -15.22
CA LYS A 91 -10.00 11.16 -14.97
C LYS A 91 -9.33 12.52 -14.85
N LEU A 92 -10.10 13.59 -14.66
CA LEU A 92 -9.57 14.97 -14.68
C LEU A 92 -8.49 15.21 -13.62
N PHE A 93 -8.51 14.48 -12.51
CA PHE A 93 -7.57 14.65 -11.40
C PHE A 93 -6.50 13.57 -11.33
N ASP A 94 -6.62 12.54 -12.16
CA ASP A 94 -5.65 11.47 -12.31
C ASP A 94 -4.85 11.70 -13.59
N VAL A 95 -4.22 12.89 -13.65
CA VAL A 95 -3.57 13.37 -14.86
C VAL A 95 -2.20 12.71 -15.01
N ASP A 96 -2.04 11.98 -16.11
CA ASP A 96 -0.75 11.41 -16.53
C ASP A 96 -0.03 12.32 -17.53
N VAL A 97 1.24 12.04 -17.79
CA VAL A 97 2.11 12.80 -18.72
C VAL A 97 1.59 12.72 -20.16
N ASP A 98 0.95 11.60 -20.51
CA ASP A 98 0.45 11.32 -21.86
C ASP A 98 -0.97 11.86 -22.12
N ASP A 99 -1.60 12.50 -21.14
CA ASP A 99 -2.98 12.94 -21.27
C ASP A 99 -3.16 14.08 -22.28
N ALA A 100 -4.29 14.06 -22.98
CA ALA A 100 -4.67 15.03 -24.00
C ALA A 100 -4.71 16.49 -23.52
N ILE A 101 -4.63 16.72 -22.21
CA ILE A 101 -4.55 18.05 -21.62
C ILE A 101 -3.23 18.77 -21.90
N TRP A 102 -2.15 18.02 -22.16
CA TRP A 102 -0.83 18.55 -22.46
C TRP A 102 -0.65 18.93 -23.94
N ASP A 103 -1.47 18.35 -24.81
CA ASP A 103 -1.47 18.63 -26.24
C ASP A 103 -1.95 20.07 -26.55
N ASP A 104 -1.44 20.71 -27.59
CA ASP A 104 -1.92 22.01 -28.11
C ASP A 104 -2.34 21.91 -29.60
N VAL A 105 -2.52 20.69 -30.13
CA VAL A 105 -3.01 20.44 -31.50
C VAL A 105 -4.34 21.17 -31.74
N GLY A 106 -4.38 21.94 -32.82
CA GLY A 106 -5.54 22.76 -33.23
C GLY A 106 -5.73 24.06 -32.44
N LEU A 107 -4.82 24.38 -31.50
CA LEU A 107 -4.87 25.59 -30.66
C LEU A 107 -3.70 26.56 -30.87
N SER A 108 -2.71 26.24 -31.71
CA SER A 108 -1.56 27.13 -31.96
C SER A 108 -1.89 28.24 -32.97
N ASP A 109 -1.53 29.49 -32.66
CA ASP A 109 -1.69 30.66 -33.55
C ASP A 109 -0.62 30.75 -34.66
N THR A 110 0.32 29.81 -34.71
CA THR A 110 1.39 29.80 -35.72
C THR A 110 0.83 29.37 -37.07
N ASN A 111 0.54 30.35 -37.92
CA ASN A 111 0.20 30.19 -39.35
C ASN A 111 1.33 29.59 -40.21
N SER A 112 2.47 29.22 -39.61
CA SER A 112 3.50 28.47 -40.32
C SER A 112 3.19 26.98 -40.23
N PRO A 113 3.27 26.23 -41.34
CA PRO A 113 3.25 24.78 -41.31
C PRO A 113 4.57 24.30 -40.68
N VAL A 114 4.70 24.45 -39.37
CA VAL A 114 5.69 23.68 -38.63
C VAL A 114 5.18 22.26 -38.70
N GLU A 115 5.84 21.44 -39.50
CA GLU A 115 5.54 20.02 -39.61
C GLU A 115 5.53 19.45 -38.19
N VAL A 116 4.33 19.06 -37.73
CA VAL A 116 4.14 18.57 -36.36
C VAL A 116 4.96 17.30 -36.22
N PRO A 117 5.92 17.25 -35.28
CA PRO A 117 6.81 16.10 -35.17
C PRO A 117 6.03 14.78 -35.09
N PRO A 118 6.51 13.69 -35.71
CA PRO A 118 5.80 12.41 -35.73
C PRO A 118 5.49 11.86 -34.32
N TRP A 119 6.33 12.14 -33.32
CA TRP A 119 6.05 11.73 -31.94
C TRP A 119 4.83 12.44 -31.31
N LEU A 120 4.37 13.55 -31.89
CA LEU A 120 3.19 14.28 -31.43
C LEU A 120 1.95 13.99 -32.31
N SER A 121 2.16 13.76 -33.61
CA SER A 121 1.08 13.59 -34.60
C SER A 121 0.71 12.13 -34.91
N ASP A 122 1.67 11.21 -34.91
CA ASP A 122 1.47 9.79 -35.28
C ASP A 122 1.27 8.91 -34.04
N ASP A 123 0.09 8.29 -33.96
CA ASP A 123 -0.27 7.39 -32.86
C ASP A 123 0.58 6.11 -32.82
N GLN A 124 1.04 5.62 -33.96
CA GLN A 124 1.94 4.45 -34.03
C GLN A 124 3.31 4.79 -33.46
N VAL A 125 3.85 5.97 -33.80
CA VAL A 125 5.13 6.45 -33.25
C VAL A 125 5.01 6.62 -31.73
N ARG A 126 3.94 7.23 -31.22
CA ARG A 126 3.70 7.36 -29.77
C ARG A 126 3.59 6.01 -29.08
N THR A 127 2.88 5.06 -29.68
CA THR A 127 2.72 3.72 -29.13
C THR A 127 4.05 2.96 -29.13
N GLY A 128 4.86 3.10 -30.18
CA GLY A 128 6.20 2.55 -30.26
C GLY A 128 7.14 3.13 -29.19
N ILE A 129 7.16 4.44 -29.00
CA ILE A 129 7.96 5.10 -27.96
C ILE A 129 7.56 4.59 -26.57
N ARG A 130 6.25 4.54 -26.27
CA ARG A 130 5.74 4.00 -24.99
C ARG A 130 6.15 2.54 -24.79
N GLY A 131 6.07 1.72 -25.84
CA GLY A 131 6.49 0.32 -25.79
C GLY A 131 7.98 0.15 -25.48
N ILE A 132 8.85 0.96 -26.10
CA ILE A 132 10.30 0.94 -25.84
C ILE A 132 10.60 1.37 -24.40
N LEU A 133 10.02 2.50 -23.94
CA LEU A 133 10.21 2.98 -22.57
C LEU A 133 9.71 1.98 -21.53
N LEU A 134 8.60 1.29 -21.80
CA LEU A 134 8.07 0.25 -20.92
C LEU A 134 9.02 -0.95 -20.84
N ARG A 135 9.56 -1.39 -21.97
CA ARG A 135 10.57 -2.46 -21.99
C ARG A 135 11.80 -2.08 -21.16
N ASP A 136 12.35 -0.90 -21.39
CA ASP A 136 13.55 -0.42 -20.68
C ASP A 136 13.29 -0.31 -19.17
N ARG A 137 12.08 0.10 -18.77
CA ARG A 137 11.65 0.10 -17.36
C ARG A 137 11.51 -1.30 -16.79
N CYS A 138 11.01 -2.26 -17.55
CA CYS A 138 10.97 -3.66 -17.14
C CYS A 138 12.39 -4.21 -16.90
N ASP A 139 13.34 -3.87 -17.76
CA ASP A 139 14.74 -4.28 -17.60
C ASP A 139 15.37 -3.68 -16.33
N GLU A 140 15.10 -2.40 -16.05
CA GLU A 140 15.53 -1.74 -14.81
C GLU A 140 14.94 -2.43 -13.56
N GLU A 141 13.62 -2.67 -13.56
CA GLU A 141 12.97 -3.30 -12.41
C GLU A 141 13.45 -4.75 -12.22
N LEU A 142 13.70 -5.50 -13.29
CA LEU A 142 14.30 -6.83 -13.19
C LEU A 142 15.70 -6.78 -12.57
N ALA A 143 16.54 -5.83 -12.98
CA ALA A 143 17.86 -5.63 -12.39
C ALA A 143 17.75 -5.27 -10.89
N ARG A 144 16.83 -4.38 -10.53
CA ARG A 144 16.57 -3.99 -9.15
C ARG A 144 16.05 -5.16 -8.30
N LEU A 145 15.15 -5.99 -8.83
CA LEU A 145 14.63 -7.17 -8.16
C LEU A 145 15.73 -8.21 -7.91
N LYS A 146 16.60 -8.45 -8.90
CA LYS A 146 17.76 -9.33 -8.73
C LYS A 146 18.68 -8.84 -7.62
N TRP A 147 18.97 -7.54 -7.60
CA TRP A 147 19.78 -6.94 -6.55
C TRP A 147 19.12 -7.10 -5.17
N LYS A 148 17.82 -6.78 -5.04
CA LYS A 148 17.08 -6.97 -3.79
C LYS A 148 17.07 -8.42 -3.32
N LEU A 149 16.93 -9.38 -4.24
CA LEU A 149 16.94 -10.80 -3.92
C LEU A 149 18.30 -11.25 -3.40
N SER A 150 19.41 -10.77 -3.98
CA SER A 150 20.76 -11.03 -3.47
C SER A 150 20.92 -10.52 -2.04
N VAL A 151 20.57 -9.26 -1.81
CA VAL A 151 20.67 -8.61 -0.49
C VAL A 151 19.81 -9.34 0.55
N LEU A 152 18.59 -9.73 0.19
CA LEU A 152 17.71 -10.45 1.10
C LEU A 152 18.24 -11.86 1.42
N GLY A 153 18.85 -12.54 0.43
CA GLY A 153 19.47 -13.84 0.62
C GLY A 153 20.70 -13.78 1.52
N GLU A 154 21.56 -12.77 1.32
CA GLU A 154 22.72 -12.49 2.17
C GLU A 154 22.27 -12.21 3.61
N TRP A 155 21.32 -11.29 3.80
CA TRP A 155 20.79 -10.97 5.12
C TRP A 155 20.16 -12.19 5.80
N PHE A 156 19.35 -12.98 5.09
CA PHE A 156 18.74 -14.18 5.66
C PHE A 156 19.79 -15.22 6.07
N GLY A 157 20.86 -15.37 5.29
CA GLY A 157 21.97 -16.26 5.63
C GLY A 157 22.68 -15.82 6.91
N GLU A 158 23.00 -14.53 7.03
CA GLU A 158 23.61 -13.96 8.25
C GLU A 158 22.72 -14.18 9.49
N GLU A 159 21.43 -13.89 9.39
CA GLU A 159 20.48 -14.11 10.48
C GLU A 159 20.35 -15.60 10.83
N TRP A 160 20.30 -16.48 9.82
CA TRP A 160 20.25 -17.92 10.05
C TRP A 160 21.49 -18.44 10.78
N ASP A 161 22.68 -18.00 10.37
CA ASP A 161 23.94 -18.38 11.00
C ASP A 161 24.00 -17.92 12.47
N THR A 162 23.49 -16.72 12.79
CA THR A 162 23.41 -16.26 14.18
C THR A 162 22.47 -17.11 15.04
N VAL A 163 21.32 -17.53 14.50
CA VAL A 163 20.38 -18.42 15.19
C VAL A 163 21.00 -19.79 15.42
N VAL A 164 21.66 -20.37 14.40
CA VAL A 164 22.35 -21.66 14.50
C VAL A 164 23.47 -21.59 15.55
N LEU A 165 24.26 -20.51 15.54
CA LEU A 165 25.30 -20.28 16.54
C LEU A 165 24.71 -20.21 17.96
N ALA A 166 23.62 -19.47 18.15
CA ALA A 166 22.94 -19.37 19.44
C ALA A 166 22.43 -20.73 19.93
N MET A 167 21.84 -21.54 19.04
CA MET A 167 21.39 -22.92 19.34
C MET A 167 22.54 -23.84 19.73
N SER A 168 23.68 -23.76 19.02
CA SER A 168 24.86 -24.59 19.33
C SER A 168 25.52 -24.18 20.65
N THR A 169 25.42 -22.90 21.03
CA THR A 169 25.94 -22.39 22.31
C THR A 169 25.01 -22.71 23.50
N THR A 170 23.72 -22.98 23.22
CA THR A 170 22.76 -23.43 24.24
C THR A 170 22.74 -24.95 24.45
N GLN A 171 23.60 -25.68 23.75
CA GLN A 171 23.83 -27.11 24.00
C GLN A 171 24.52 -27.26 25.35
N GLU A 172 23.79 -27.84 26.32
CA GLU A 172 24.03 -27.88 27.78
C GLU A 172 25.38 -27.32 28.26
N PRO A 173 25.39 -26.19 28.99
CA PRO A 173 26.57 -25.80 29.74
C PRO A 173 26.98 -26.98 30.63
N ALA A 174 28.25 -27.37 30.59
CA ALA A 174 28.79 -28.46 31.40
C ALA A 174 28.43 -28.33 32.91
N GLU A 175 28.10 -27.11 33.34
CA GLU A 175 27.56 -26.75 34.65
C GLU A 175 26.21 -27.43 34.95
N TRP A 176 25.27 -27.54 34.00
CA TRP A 176 23.98 -28.22 34.22
C TRP A 176 24.09 -29.75 34.13
N ALA A 177 25.08 -30.25 33.40
CA ALA A 177 25.42 -31.67 33.41
C ALA A 177 26.06 -32.08 34.76
N ALA A 178 26.87 -31.21 35.35
CA ALA A 178 27.43 -31.42 36.70
C ALA A 178 26.36 -31.38 37.79
N ILE A 179 25.40 -30.44 37.71
CA ILE A 179 24.26 -30.36 38.64
C ILE A 179 23.38 -31.62 38.56
N LYS A 180 23.12 -32.15 37.35
CA LYS A 180 22.40 -33.43 37.19
C LYS A 180 23.17 -34.63 37.76
N GLN A 181 24.50 -34.58 37.78
CA GLN A 181 25.33 -35.63 38.36
C GLN A 181 25.33 -35.57 39.89
N GLU A 182 25.39 -34.35 40.47
CA GLU A 182 25.26 -34.14 41.93
C GLU A 182 23.85 -34.50 42.44
N GLU A 183 22.79 -34.18 41.71
CA GLU A 183 21.41 -34.56 42.07
C GLU A 183 21.20 -36.09 41.99
N MET A 184 21.88 -36.78 41.07
CA MET A 184 21.94 -38.25 41.03
C MET A 184 22.79 -38.88 42.14
N ASP A 185 23.79 -38.17 42.67
CA ASP A 185 24.63 -38.62 43.78
C ASP A 185 24.02 -38.25 45.16
N GLU A 186 23.12 -37.26 45.23
CA GLU A 186 22.36 -36.86 46.44
C GLU A 186 21.09 -37.70 46.67
N ASP A 187 20.45 -38.21 45.61
CA ASP A 187 19.35 -39.17 45.71
C ASP A 187 19.87 -40.61 45.92
N GLY A 188 20.61 -40.79 47.00
CA GLY A 188 20.84 -42.11 47.58
C GLY A 188 19.50 -42.71 47.97
N TYR A 189 18.97 -43.62 47.14
CA TYR A 189 17.87 -44.51 47.51
C TYR A 189 18.25 -45.22 48.81
N GLN A 190 17.71 -44.74 49.93
CA GLN A 190 17.75 -45.46 51.19
C GLN A 190 16.63 -46.49 51.09
N GLU A 191 17.01 -47.74 50.83
CA GLU A 191 16.13 -48.90 50.92
C GLU A 191 15.49 -48.88 52.32
N PHE A 192 14.20 -48.54 52.38
CA PHE A 192 13.43 -48.68 53.61
C PHE A 192 13.16 -50.17 53.76
N GLU A 193 13.75 -50.80 54.78
CA GLU A 193 13.45 -52.18 55.12
C GLU A 193 11.93 -52.30 55.37
N ASP A 194 11.27 -53.22 54.67
CA ASP A 194 9.82 -53.45 54.64
C ASP A 194 9.21 -53.94 55.98
N ASP A 195 9.86 -53.70 57.13
CA ASP A 195 9.51 -54.35 58.39
C ASP A 195 8.77 -53.44 59.42
N ASP A 196 8.50 -52.16 59.11
CA ASP A 196 7.78 -51.25 60.02
C ASP A 196 6.41 -50.75 59.47
N LEU A 197 5.71 -51.58 58.68
CA LEU A 197 4.28 -51.37 58.45
C LEU A 197 3.48 -51.90 59.65
N ASP A 198 3.22 -51.00 60.60
CA ASP A 198 2.28 -51.20 61.71
C ASP A 198 0.92 -51.69 61.18
N VAL A 199 0.58 -52.94 61.47
CA VAL A 199 -0.59 -53.70 60.98
C VAL A 199 -1.87 -53.27 61.75
N GLY A 200 -2.06 -51.97 61.93
CA GLY A 200 -3.12 -51.40 62.79
C GLY A 200 -4.27 -50.71 62.07
N LEU A 201 -4.20 -50.49 60.74
CA LEU A 201 -5.14 -49.59 60.05
C LEU A 201 -6.18 -50.26 59.13
N VAL A 202 -6.27 -51.59 59.14
CA VAL A 202 -7.28 -52.32 58.33
C VAL A 202 -8.58 -52.59 59.10
N GLU A 203 -8.56 -52.57 60.45
CA GLU A 203 -9.76 -52.88 61.25
C GLU A 203 -10.72 -51.69 61.46
N HIS A 204 -10.38 -50.47 61.02
CA HIS A 204 -11.25 -49.31 61.23
C HIS A 204 -12.19 -49.00 60.05
N MET A 205 -12.03 -49.63 58.88
CA MET A 205 -12.93 -49.39 57.74
C MET A 205 -14.20 -50.26 57.76
N ASP A 206 -14.17 -51.42 58.42
CA ASP A 206 -15.33 -52.33 58.47
C ASP A 206 -16.39 -51.93 59.53
N THR A 207 -16.10 -50.94 60.38
CA THR A 207 -17.07 -50.41 61.36
C THR A 207 -17.93 -49.26 60.84
N LEU A 208 -17.63 -48.72 59.64
CA LEU A 208 -18.43 -47.64 59.03
C LEU A 208 -19.44 -48.13 57.97
N ALA A 209 -19.45 -49.43 57.65
CA ALA A 209 -20.36 -50.00 56.65
C ALA A 209 -21.67 -50.61 57.23
N LEU A 210 -21.94 -50.46 58.54
CA LEU A 210 -23.11 -51.07 59.20
C LEU A 210 -24.12 -50.09 59.85
N THR A 211 -24.07 -48.79 59.56
CA THR A 211 -25.07 -47.83 60.09
C THR A 211 -25.69 -46.88 59.06
N GLU A 212 -25.73 -47.23 57.77
CA GLU A 212 -26.56 -46.51 56.77
C GLU A 212 -27.66 -47.38 56.15
N GLY A 213 -28.02 -48.46 56.86
CA GLY A 213 -29.04 -49.42 56.46
C GLY A 213 -30.31 -49.42 57.30
N GLN A 214 -30.71 -48.31 57.95
CA GLN A 214 -32.04 -48.21 58.58
C GLN A 214 -32.53 -46.74 58.57
N ASN A 215 -33.34 -46.38 57.58
CA ASN A 215 -34.71 -45.89 57.78
C ASN A 215 -35.32 -45.43 56.45
N HIS A 216 -36.06 -46.37 55.87
CA HIS A 216 -37.16 -46.14 54.95
C HIS A 216 -38.24 -45.25 55.61
N ASP A 217 -38.96 -44.54 54.74
CA ASP A 217 -40.38 -44.19 54.84
C ASP A 217 -40.89 -43.41 56.06
N SER A 218 -41.48 -42.23 55.79
CA SER A 218 -42.94 -42.03 55.93
C SER A 218 -43.32 -40.55 56.09
N PHE A 219 -44.19 -40.11 55.17
CA PHE A 219 -45.14 -38.98 55.24
C PHE A 219 -44.65 -37.53 55.32
#